data_AF-A0A9P5QBY9-F1
#
_entry.id   AF-A0A9P5QBY9-F1
#
_cell.length_a   1.000
_cell.length_b   1.000
_cell.length_c   1.000
_cell.angle_alpha   90.00
_cell.angle_beta   90.00
_cell.angle_gamma   90.00
#
_symmetry.space_group_name_H-M   'P 1'
#
loop_
_entity.id
_entity.type
_entity.pdbx_description
1 polymer ?
#
loop_
_entity_poly.entity_id
_entity_poly.type
_entity_poly.pdbx_seq_one_letter_code
_entity_poly.pdbx_strand_id
1 'polypeptide(L)'
;MDDNESEAGSSKLTLADRKAKMDQLRKRLAASSRANRHSLVEESTKLKVTARDAARLERQRKLAETLREKADAEARGEDADRSKNWEYTIEENDAWEKKLARKKRRADFEFHNDAHAARRRYKKDLDLIKPDLVAYNQQKEIAMGLAPGTLSTFDAKSGPSSLQVAPSTLEQQLAAENLYRDANTLMYGDSKPSEDAIDRMVSKINKDIDKKGKFSRKRLNEDEGDITYINEANRVFNKKIARYYDKYTTEIRASFERGTAL
;
A
#
# COMPACT_ATOMS: atom_id res chain seq x y z
N MET A 1 -41.38 10.39 -71.65
CA MET A 1 -42.19 9.19 -71.41
C MET A 1 -41.87 8.69 -70.00
N ASP A 2 -42.37 9.21 -68.91
CA ASP A 2 -43.18 10.38 -68.59
C ASP A 2 -43.01 10.57 -67.08
N ASP A 3 -43.00 11.83 -66.65
CA ASP A 3 -43.15 12.25 -65.28
C ASP A 3 -44.45 11.69 -64.68
N ASN A 4 -44.41 11.17 -63.46
CA ASN A 4 -45.59 11.20 -62.60
C ASN A 4 -45.17 11.19 -61.11
N GLU A 5 -44.82 12.37 -60.62
CA GLU A 5 -44.92 12.71 -59.21
C GLU A 5 -46.33 12.38 -58.71
N SER A 6 -46.47 11.30 -57.94
CA SER A 6 -47.64 11.09 -57.10
C SER A 6 -47.31 11.57 -55.69
N GLU A 7 -47.64 12.84 -55.45
CA GLU A 7 -47.80 13.41 -54.12
C GLU A 7 -48.69 12.50 -53.24
N ALA A 8 -48.05 11.68 -52.41
CA ALA A 8 -48.71 11.10 -51.24
C ALA A 8 -48.78 12.19 -50.17
N GLY A 9 -49.85 12.98 -50.29
CA GLY A 9 -50.13 14.17 -49.52
C GLY A 9 -49.85 14.04 -48.02
N SER A 10 -49.27 15.10 -47.47
CA SER A 10 -49.31 15.35 -46.03
C SER A 10 -50.77 15.47 -45.59
N SER A 11 -51.38 14.36 -45.18
CA SER A 11 -52.64 14.41 -44.44
C SER A 11 -52.36 15.27 -43.21
N LYS A 12 -52.98 16.45 -43.15
CA LYS A 12 -52.82 17.38 -42.01
C LYS A 12 -53.14 16.59 -40.75
N LEU A 13 -52.10 16.25 -39.97
CA LEU A 13 -52.23 15.52 -38.71
C LEU A 13 -53.40 16.10 -37.93
N THR A 14 -54.35 15.26 -37.54
CA THR A 14 -55.51 15.72 -36.78
C THR A 14 -55.02 16.35 -35.47
N LEU A 15 -55.83 17.20 -34.85
CA LEU A 15 -55.47 17.84 -33.58
C LEU A 15 -55.07 16.78 -32.51
N ALA A 16 -55.73 15.62 -32.56
CA ALA A 16 -55.44 14.48 -31.69
C ALA A 16 -54.06 13.86 -31.98
N ASP A 17 -53.69 13.65 -33.24
CA ASP A 17 -52.38 13.11 -33.63
C ASP A 17 -51.24 14.07 -33.29
N ARG A 18 -51.48 15.38 -33.47
CA ARG A 18 -50.52 16.42 -33.07
C ARG A 18 -50.35 16.47 -31.55
N LYS A 19 -51.43 16.29 -30.77
CA LYS A 19 -51.37 16.19 -29.31
C LYS A 19 -50.61 14.94 -28.85
N ALA A 20 -50.89 13.77 -29.45
CA ALA A 20 -50.19 12.53 -29.15
C ALA A 20 -48.68 12.63 -29.46
N LYS A 21 -48.31 13.23 -30.59
CA LYS A 21 -46.91 13.50 -30.95
C LYS A 21 -46.24 14.46 -29.97
N MET A 22 -46.94 15.50 -29.51
CA MET A 22 -46.44 16.41 -28.47
C MET A 22 -46.25 15.73 -27.12
N ASP A 23 -47.15 14.83 -26.73
CA ASP A 23 -47.03 14.06 -25.49
C ASP A 23 -45.87 13.05 -25.55
N GLN A 24 -45.63 12.42 -26.71
CA GLN A 24 -44.44 11.61 -26.95
C GLN A 24 -43.15 12.43 -26.85
N LEU A 25 -43.12 13.64 -27.43
CA LEU A 25 -41.98 14.55 -27.33
C LEU A 25 -41.74 15.00 -25.88
N ARG A 26 -42.80 15.31 -25.13
CA ARG A 26 -42.71 15.65 -23.70
C ARG A 26 -42.17 14.48 -22.87
N LYS A 27 -42.62 13.25 -23.13
CA LYS A 27 -42.09 12.04 -22.47
C LYS A 27 -40.61 11.83 -22.79
N ARG A 28 -40.20 12.03 -24.05
CA ARG A 28 -38.80 11.95 -24.47
C ARG A 28 -37.94 13.04 -23.82
N LEU A 29 -38.41 14.27 -23.75
CA LEU A 29 -37.75 15.39 -23.06
C LEU A 29 -37.62 15.13 -21.54
N ALA A 30 -38.66 14.57 -20.91
CA ALA A 30 -38.62 14.21 -19.50
C ALA A 30 -37.66 13.03 -19.22
N ALA A 31 -37.56 12.08 -20.15
CA ALA A 31 -36.61 10.97 -20.06
C ALA A 31 -35.17 11.46 -20.25
N SER A 32 -34.90 12.30 -21.26
CA SER A 32 -33.57 12.86 -21.50
C SER A 32 -33.12 13.77 -20.36
N SER A 33 -34.01 14.63 -19.85
CA SER A 33 -33.71 15.49 -18.69
C SER A 33 -33.37 14.67 -17.44
N ARG A 34 -34.11 13.58 -17.17
CA ARG A 34 -33.79 12.65 -16.08
C ARG A 34 -32.48 11.92 -16.28
N ALA A 35 -32.20 11.42 -17.50
CA ALA A 35 -30.95 10.75 -17.83
C ALA A 35 -29.75 11.70 -17.66
N ASN A 36 -29.87 12.94 -18.12
CA ASN A 36 -28.85 13.98 -17.96
C ASN A 36 -28.63 14.32 -16.48
N ARG A 37 -29.69 14.45 -15.69
CA ARG A 37 -29.56 14.66 -14.24
C ARG A 37 -28.89 13.48 -13.56
N HIS A 38 -29.24 12.25 -13.95
CA HIS A 38 -28.61 11.05 -13.44
C HIS A 38 -27.12 11.01 -13.76
N SER A 39 -26.72 11.24 -15.02
CA SER A 39 -25.32 11.25 -15.41
C SER A 39 -24.52 12.32 -14.70
N LEU A 40 -25.08 13.53 -14.51
CA LEU A 40 -24.45 14.60 -13.73
C LEU A 40 -24.25 14.21 -12.26
N VAL A 41 -25.26 13.58 -11.63
CA VAL A 41 -25.14 13.09 -10.26
C VAL A 41 -24.10 11.98 -10.19
N GLU A 42 -24.13 11.00 -11.09
CA GLU A 42 -23.15 9.91 -11.15
C GLU A 42 -21.72 10.43 -11.31
N GLU A 43 -21.49 11.37 -12.22
CA GLU A 43 -20.19 12.01 -12.41
C GLU A 43 -19.75 12.72 -11.14
N SER A 44 -20.63 13.53 -10.52
CA SER A 44 -20.33 14.20 -9.26
C SER A 44 -20.02 13.21 -8.12
N THR A 45 -20.68 12.05 -8.10
CA THR A 45 -20.41 11.01 -7.10
C THR A 45 -19.08 10.32 -7.37
N LYS A 46 -18.77 9.99 -8.63
CA LYS A 46 -17.49 9.38 -9.05
C LYS A 46 -16.32 10.30 -8.72
N LEU A 47 -16.45 11.60 -8.96
CA LEU A 47 -15.43 12.60 -8.61
C LEU A 47 -15.20 12.70 -7.09
N LYS A 48 -16.22 12.44 -6.27
CA LYS A 48 -16.10 12.42 -4.80
C LYS A 48 -15.46 11.13 -4.27
N VAL A 49 -15.43 10.04 -5.05
CA VAL A 49 -14.81 8.78 -4.60
C VAL A 49 -13.31 8.93 -4.64
N THR A 50 -12.69 8.99 -3.47
CA THR A 50 -11.23 8.97 -3.34
C THR A 50 -10.69 7.58 -3.65
N ALA A 51 -9.41 7.48 -4.03
CA ALA A 51 -8.74 6.19 -4.23
C ALA A 51 -8.83 5.26 -3.00
N ARG A 52 -8.85 5.84 -1.79
CA ARG A 52 -9.02 5.10 -0.53
C ARG A 52 -10.41 4.48 -0.40
N ASP A 53 -11.44 5.20 -0.84
CA ASP A 53 -12.82 4.74 -0.78
C ASP A 53 -13.11 3.72 -1.88
N ALA A 54 -12.56 3.90 -3.07
CA ALA A 54 -12.58 2.89 -4.12
C ALA A 54 -11.96 1.56 -3.65
N ALA A 55 -10.75 1.60 -3.06
CA ALA A 55 -10.10 0.42 -2.49
C ALA A 55 -10.84 -0.19 -1.28
N ARG A 56 -11.69 0.59 -0.59
CA ARG A 56 -12.56 0.08 0.48
C ARG A 56 -13.76 -0.65 -0.10
N LEU A 57 -14.40 -0.07 -1.11
CA LEU A 57 -15.53 -0.67 -1.82
C LEU A 57 -15.10 -1.96 -2.54
N GLU A 58 -13.94 -1.98 -3.18
CA GLU A 58 -13.41 -3.19 -3.82
C GLU A 58 -13.20 -4.33 -2.80
N ARG A 59 -12.65 -4.03 -1.62
CA ARG A 59 -12.52 -5.02 -0.54
C ARG A 59 -13.87 -5.53 -0.04
N GLN A 60 -14.87 -4.66 0.06
CA GLN A 60 -16.23 -5.06 0.43
C GLN A 60 -16.88 -5.93 -0.64
N ARG A 61 -16.69 -5.61 -1.93
CA ARG A 61 -17.17 -6.41 -3.06
C ARG A 61 -16.54 -7.79 -3.09
N LYS A 62 -15.20 -7.87 -3.02
CA LYS A 62 -14.48 -9.14 -2.92
C LYS A 62 -14.93 -9.98 -1.72
N LEU A 63 -15.15 -9.35 -0.57
CA LEU A 63 -15.67 -10.04 0.61
C LEU A 63 -17.09 -10.57 0.35
N ALA A 64 -17.98 -9.77 -0.22
CA ALA A 64 -19.33 -10.20 -0.59
C ALA A 64 -19.32 -11.34 -1.61
N GLU A 65 -18.46 -11.27 -2.62
CA GLU A 65 -18.24 -12.34 -3.60
C GLU A 65 -17.78 -13.63 -2.92
N THR A 66 -16.75 -13.56 -2.05
CA THR A 66 -16.24 -14.74 -1.34
C THR A 66 -17.27 -15.35 -0.39
N LEU A 67 -18.13 -14.53 0.23
CA LEU A 67 -19.23 -15.01 1.08
C LEU A 67 -20.33 -15.65 0.25
N ARG A 68 -20.64 -15.08 -0.92
CA ARG A 68 -21.61 -15.64 -1.86
C ARG A 68 -21.13 -16.98 -2.40
N GLU A 69 -19.90 -17.05 -2.86
CA GLU A 69 -19.27 -18.30 -3.31
C GLU A 69 -19.24 -19.36 -2.21
N LYS A 70 -18.96 -18.97 -0.96
CA LYS A 70 -19.03 -19.88 0.18
C LYS A 70 -20.44 -20.40 0.41
N ALA A 71 -21.46 -19.54 0.37
CA ALA A 71 -22.85 -19.95 0.50
C ALA A 71 -23.31 -20.85 -0.67
N ASP A 72 -22.89 -20.53 -1.90
CA ASP A 72 -23.17 -21.32 -3.10
C ASP A 72 -22.48 -22.70 -3.05
N ALA A 73 -21.29 -22.80 -2.43
CA ALA A 73 -20.60 -24.06 -2.20
C ALA A 73 -21.24 -24.90 -1.08
N GLU A 74 -21.65 -24.26 0.03
CA GLU A 74 -22.39 -24.90 1.12
C GLU A 74 -23.75 -25.46 0.63
N ALA A 75 -24.47 -24.72 -0.23
CA ALA A 75 -25.71 -25.18 -0.84
C ALA A 75 -25.52 -26.38 -1.79
N ARG A 76 -24.35 -26.48 -2.45
CA ARG A 76 -23.95 -27.63 -3.27
C ARG A 76 -23.43 -28.81 -2.45
N GLY A 77 -23.19 -28.62 -1.15
CA GLY A 77 -22.55 -29.62 -0.29
C GLY A 77 -21.06 -29.82 -0.56
N GLU A 78 -20.41 -28.85 -1.22
CA GLU A 78 -18.98 -28.85 -1.51
C GLU A 78 -18.19 -28.16 -0.37
N ASP A 79 -17.06 -28.76 0.03
CA ASP A 79 -16.13 -28.17 1.01
C ASP A 79 -15.25 -27.11 0.34
N ALA A 80 -15.70 -25.85 0.37
CA ALA A 80 -15.04 -24.72 -0.30
C ALA A 80 -13.60 -24.50 0.19
N ASP A 81 -13.32 -24.77 1.47
CA ASP A 81 -12.00 -24.58 2.06
C ASP A 81 -11.04 -25.68 1.58
N ARG A 82 -11.54 -26.91 1.38
CA ARG A 82 -10.77 -27.97 0.74
C ARG A 82 -10.40 -27.61 -0.70
N SER A 83 -11.35 -27.19 -1.53
CA SER A 83 -11.05 -26.82 -2.92
C SER A 83 -9.99 -25.72 -3.01
N LYS A 84 -10.07 -24.70 -2.15
CA LYS A 84 -9.05 -23.64 -2.05
C LYS A 84 -7.70 -24.16 -1.57
N ASN A 85 -7.67 -25.09 -0.62
CA ASN A 85 -6.43 -25.67 -0.13
C ASN A 85 -5.68 -26.48 -1.20
N TRP A 86 -6.40 -27.05 -2.17
CA TRP A 86 -5.80 -27.75 -3.31
C TRP A 86 -5.15 -26.80 -4.33
N GLU A 87 -5.57 -25.53 -4.36
CA GLU A 87 -4.99 -24.52 -5.24
C GLU A 87 -3.63 -24.02 -4.73
N TYR A 88 -3.34 -24.16 -3.43
CA TYR A 88 -2.07 -23.72 -2.87
C TYR A 88 -0.94 -24.67 -3.24
N THR A 89 0.08 -24.12 -3.90
CA THR A 89 1.32 -24.84 -4.16
C THR A 89 2.20 -24.88 -2.89
N ILE A 90 3.11 -25.87 -2.82
CA ILE A 90 4.04 -26.00 -1.68
C ILE A 90 4.89 -24.73 -1.54
N GLU A 91 5.37 -24.17 -2.66
CA GLU A 91 6.18 -22.95 -2.68
C GLU A 91 5.40 -21.73 -2.15
N GLU A 92 4.13 -21.60 -2.51
CA GLU A 92 3.25 -20.55 -1.99
C GLU A 92 3.01 -20.71 -0.49
N ASN A 93 2.78 -21.94 -0.02
CA ASN A 93 2.62 -22.22 1.40
C ASN A 93 3.90 -21.86 2.18
N ASP A 94 5.08 -22.28 1.71
CA ASP A 94 6.37 -21.96 2.34
C ASP A 94 6.61 -20.44 2.40
N ALA A 95 6.32 -19.73 1.30
CA ALA A 95 6.42 -18.28 1.26
C ALA A 95 5.44 -17.61 2.25
N TRP A 96 4.24 -18.16 2.38
CA TRP A 96 3.22 -17.70 3.31
C TRP A 96 3.64 -17.92 4.77
N GLU A 97 4.14 -19.11 5.12
CA GLU A 97 4.66 -19.42 6.44
C GLU A 97 5.84 -18.51 6.81
N LYS A 98 6.78 -18.30 5.88
CA LYS A 98 7.90 -17.36 6.05
C LYS A 98 7.39 -15.94 6.30
N LYS A 99 6.33 -15.51 5.62
CA LYS A 99 5.69 -14.20 5.82
C LYS A 99 5.03 -14.11 7.20
N LEU A 100 4.33 -15.15 7.64
CA LEU A 100 3.71 -15.23 8.97
C LEU A 100 4.76 -15.22 10.08
N ALA A 101 5.81 -16.03 9.97
CA ALA A 101 6.92 -16.05 10.91
C ALA A 101 7.61 -14.68 11.02
N ARG A 102 7.82 -14.02 9.87
CA ARG A 102 8.36 -12.65 9.82
C ARG A 102 7.41 -11.64 10.49
N LYS A 103 6.10 -11.77 10.29
CA LYS A 103 5.08 -10.91 10.94
C LYS A 103 5.06 -11.14 12.45
N LYS A 104 5.09 -12.40 12.92
CA LYS A 104 5.16 -12.77 14.34
C LYS A 104 6.40 -12.16 14.99
N ARG A 105 7.57 -12.26 14.36
CA ARG A 105 8.80 -11.60 14.83
C ARG A 105 8.73 -10.07 14.88
N ARG A 106 7.96 -9.44 13.99
CA ARG A 106 7.79 -7.97 13.98
C ARG A 106 6.70 -7.49 14.94
N ALA A 107 5.85 -8.38 15.43
CA ALA A 107 4.81 -8.09 16.40
C ALA A 107 5.36 -7.95 17.84
N ASP A 108 6.66 -8.17 18.05
CA ASP A 108 7.32 -7.84 19.30
C ASP A 108 7.53 -6.32 19.41
N PHE A 109 6.69 -5.69 20.25
CA PHE A 109 6.73 -4.25 20.55
C PHE A 109 7.51 -3.95 21.83
N GLU A 110 7.99 -4.95 22.55
CA GLU A 110 8.72 -4.76 23.79
C GLU A 110 10.09 -4.13 23.53
N PHE A 111 10.57 -3.40 24.54
CA PHE A 111 11.91 -2.83 24.54
C PHE A 111 12.82 -3.72 25.38
N HIS A 112 13.76 -4.39 24.71
CA HIS A 112 14.76 -5.24 25.37
C HIS A 112 16.04 -4.45 25.69
N ASN A 113 16.66 -3.88 24.65
CA ASN A 113 17.83 -3.00 24.76
C ASN A 113 17.95 -2.12 23.50
N ASP A 114 18.85 -1.14 23.55
CA ASP A 114 19.07 -0.19 22.44
C ASP A 114 19.66 -0.87 21.20
N ALA A 115 20.57 -1.83 21.38
CA ALA A 115 21.15 -2.59 20.26
C ALA A 115 20.10 -3.38 19.48
N HIS A 116 19.17 -4.04 20.17
CA HIS A 116 18.04 -4.76 19.55
C HIS A 116 17.09 -3.78 18.86
N ALA A 117 16.79 -2.64 19.48
CA ALA A 117 15.98 -1.60 18.86
C ALA A 117 16.62 -1.04 17.57
N ALA A 118 17.93 -0.78 17.59
CA ALA A 118 18.69 -0.34 16.41
C ALA A 118 18.69 -1.41 15.31
N ARG A 119 18.96 -2.67 15.65
CA ARG A 119 18.90 -3.80 14.70
C ARG A 119 17.53 -3.96 14.07
N ARG A 120 16.44 -3.82 14.84
CA ARG A 120 15.06 -3.88 14.32
C ARG A 120 14.79 -2.75 13.33
N ARG A 121 15.23 -1.52 13.64
CA ARG A 121 15.10 -0.36 12.75
C ARG A 121 15.89 -0.58 11.46
N TYR A 122 17.16 -0.95 11.57
CA TYR A 122 18.02 -1.24 10.42
C TYR A 122 17.42 -2.31 9.50
N LYS A 123 16.94 -3.43 10.07
CA LYS A 123 16.30 -4.49 9.27
C LYS A 123 15.05 -3.99 8.54
N LYS A 124 14.24 -3.14 9.19
CA LYS A 124 13.07 -2.54 8.56
C LYS A 124 13.45 -1.59 7.43
N ASP A 125 14.53 -0.85 7.58
CA ASP A 125 15.04 0.04 6.54
C ASP A 125 15.55 -0.76 5.34
N LEU A 126 16.23 -1.90 5.57
CA LEU A 126 16.62 -2.82 4.48
C LEU A 126 15.43 -3.32 3.68
N ASP A 127 14.28 -3.59 4.33
CA ASP A 127 13.06 -4.00 3.61
C ASP A 127 12.47 -2.86 2.74
N LEU A 128 12.74 -1.60 3.10
CA LEU A 128 12.19 -0.41 2.43
C LEU A 128 13.12 0.12 1.32
N ILE A 129 14.41 -0.20 1.39
CA ILE A 129 15.39 0.19 0.38
C ILE A 129 15.09 -0.58 -0.90
N LYS A 130 14.89 0.16 -1.99
CA LYS A 130 14.77 -0.37 -3.34
C LYS A 130 16.02 0.03 -4.12
N PRO A 131 16.95 -0.90 -4.37
CA PRO A 131 18.15 -0.61 -5.16
C PRO A 131 17.78 -0.21 -6.60
N ASP A 132 18.52 0.74 -7.15
CA ASP A 132 18.46 1.06 -8.57
C ASP A 132 19.35 0.08 -9.34
N LEU A 133 18.73 -0.97 -9.88
CA LEU A 133 19.44 -2.02 -10.60
C LEU A 133 20.01 -1.53 -11.93
N VAL A 134 19.42 -0.52 -12.56
CA VAL A 134 19.88 0.01 -13.85
C VAL A 134 21.19 0.74 -13.66
N ALA A 135 21.23 1.69 -12.71
CA ALA A 135 22.46 2.41 -12.40
C ALA A 135 23.58 1.46 -11.93
N TYR A 136 23.24 0.45 -11.12
CA TYR A 136 24.19 -0.57 -10.68
C TYR A 136 24.74 -1.39 -11.86
N ASN A 137 23.87 -1.82 -12.79
CA ASN A 137 24.28 -2.60 -13.95
C ASN A 137 25.16 -1.79 -14.90
N GLN A 138 24.90 -0.50 -15.11
CA GLN A 138 25.76 0.38 -15.91
C GLN A 138 27.17 0.50 -15.30
N GLN A 139 27.26 0.71 -13.98
CA GLN A 139 28.55 0.73 -13.28
C GLN A 139 29.28 -0.61 -13.40
N LYS A 140 28.53 -1.71 -13.32
CA LYS A 140 29.05 -3.07 -13.47
C LYS A 140 29.53 -3.38 -14.89
N GLU A 141 28.84 -2.89 -15.92
CA GLU A 141 29.26 -3.01 -17.33
C GLU A 141 30.60 -2.32 -17.54
N ILE A 142 30.74 -1.07 -17.08
CA ILE A 142 31.98 -0.29 -17.19
C ILE A 142 33.14 -1.00 -16.48
N ALA A 143 32.92 -1.46 -15.25
CA ALA A 143 33.94 -2.12 -14.45
C ALA A 143 34.42 -3.45 -15.06
N MET A 144 33.50 -4.20 -15.68
CA MET A 144 33.83 -5.48 -16.32
C MET A 144 34.21 -5.32 -17.80
N GLY A 145 34.25 -4.10 -18.34
CA GLY A 145 34.57 -3.83 -19.74
C GLY A 145 33.53 -4.33 -20.74
N LEU A 146 32.27 -4.52 -20.31
CA LEU A 146 31.17 -4.93 -21.17
C LEU A 146 30.63 -3.74 -21.95
N ALA A 147 30.08 -4.01 -23.14
CA ALA A 147 29.40 -2.99 -23.94
C ALA A 147 28.16 -2.46 -23.18
N PRO A 148 27.88 -1.14 -23.27
CA PRO A 148 26.76 -0.53 -22.57
C PRO A 148 25.44 -1.18 -22.99
N GLY A 149 24.61 -1.54 -22.01
CA GLY A 149 23.30 -2.17 -22.21
C GLY A 149 23.31 -3.70 -22.16
N THR A 150 24.48 -4.36 -22.08
CA THR A 150 24.62 -5.82 -22.02
C THR A 150 23.92 -6.46 -20.80
N LEU A 151 23.98 -5.83 -19.64
CA LEU A 151 23.34 -6.28 -18.39
C LEU A 151 21.97 -5.64 -18.16
N SER A 152 21.65 -4.59 -18.92
CA SER A 152 20.38 -3.85 -18.79
C SER A 152 19.28 -4.42 -19.70
N THR A 153 19.62 -5.12 -20.78
CA THR A 153 18.68 -5.79 -21.67
C THR A 153 18.62 -7.28 -21.35
N PHE A 154 17.52 -7.73 -20.74
CA PHE A 154 17.28 -9.15 -20.50
C PHE A 154 16.50 -9.70 -21.69
N ASP A 155 17.18 -10.31 -22.67
CA ASP A 155 16.52 -11.07 -23.73
C ASP A 155 16.36 -12.54 -23.28
N ALA A 156 15.12 -12.95 -23.05
CA ALA A 156 14.78 -14.30 -22.60
C ALA A 156 15.12 -15.40 -23.62
N LYS A 157 15.52 -15.03 -24.86
CA LYS A 157 15.92 -15.97 -25.91
C LYS A 157 17.43 -16.25 -25.98
N SER A 158 18.27 -15.40 -25.39
CA SER A 158 19.71 -15.64 -25.29
C SER A 158 19.99 -16.38 -23.98
N GLY A 159 20.27 -17.69 -24.08
CA GLY A 159 20.62 -18.52 -22.93
C GLY A 159 21.87 -18.04 -22.15
N PRO A 160 22.13 -18.57 -20.94
CA PRO A 160 23.05 -18.01 -19.94
C PRO A 160 24.55 -18.15 -20.26
N SER A 161 24.94 -18.41 -21.50
CA SER A 161 26.27 -18.93 -21.85
C SER A 161 27.28 -17.89 -22.38
N SER A 162 26.94 -16.60 -22.47
CA SER A 162 27.82 -15.61 -23.15
C SER A 162 28.48 -14.56 -22.24
N LEU A 163 28.46 -14.72 -20.91
CA LEU A 163 28.82 -13.62 -19.98
C LEU A 163 30.18 -13.75 -19.28
N GLN A 164 31.02 -14.72 -19.63
CA GLN A 164 32.40 -14.79 -19.13
C GLN A 164 33.37 -14.16 -20.11
N VAL A 165 33.44 -12.83 -20.11
CA VAL A 165 34.62 -12.11 -20.63
C VAL A 165 35.46 -11.77 -19.42
N ALA A 166 36.59 -12.46 -19.25
CA ALA A 166 37.59 -12.04 -18.26
C ALA A 166 38.12 -10.66 -18.68
N PRO A 167 38.29 -9.70 -17.75
CA PRO A 167 38.82 -8.37 -18.07
C PRO A 167 40.21 -8.53 -18.70
N SER A 168 40.31 -8.23 -20.00
CA SER A 168 41.50 -8.52 -20.80
C SER A 168 42.55 -7.40 -20.72
N THR A 169 42.14 -6.18 -20.36
CA THR A 169 43.06 -5.04 -20.21
C THR A 169 43.36 -4.76 -18.74
N LEU A 170 44.55 -4.25 -18.45
CA LEU A 170 44.96 -3.84 -17.09
C LEU A 170 43.98 -2.82 -16.51
N GLU A 171 43.50 -1.90 -17.33
CA GLU A 171 42.50 -0.90 -16.95
C GLU A 171 41.16 -1.53 -16.56
N GLN A 172 40.70 -2.57 -17.27
CA GLN A 172 39.50 -3.33 -16.90
C GLN A 172 39.71 -4.14 -15.62
N GLN A 173 40.92 -4.67 -15.38
CA GLN A 173 41.22 -5.37 -14.13
C GLN A 173 41.17 -4.41 -12.93
N LEU A 174 41.80 -3.24 -13.05
CA LEU A 174 41.71 -2.20 -12.03
C LEU A 174 40.26 -1.69 -11.85
N ALA A 175 39.49 -1.55 -12.92
CA ALA A 175 38.09 -1.14 -12.84
C ALA A 175 37.21 -2.21 -12.15
N ALA A 176 37.46 -3.49 -12.40
CA ALA A 176 36.79 -4.61 -11.74
C ALA A 176 37.17 -4.71 -10.25
N GLU A 177 38.45 -4.54 -9.91
CA GLU A 177 38.93 -4.46 -8.52
C GLU A 177 38.33 -3.24 -7.80
N ASN A 178 38.16 -2.13 -8.51
CA ASN A 178 37.51 -0.92 -7.98
C ASN A 178 36.02 -1.10 -7.71
N LEU A 179 35.32 -1.98 -8.44
CA LEU A 179 33.91 -2.31 -8.20
C LEU A 179 33.75 -3.29 -7.04
N TYR A 180 34.60 -4.33 -6.99
CA TYR A 180 34.61 -5.35 -5.95
C TYR A 180 35.76 -5.11 -4.97
N ARG A 181 35.72 -3.97 -4.27
CA ARG A 181 36.76 -3.60 -3.30
C ARG A 181 36.82 -4.57 -2.13
N ASP A 182 38.04 -4.94 -1.73
CA ASP A 182 38.32 -5.70 -0.52
C ASP A 182 38.80 -4.75 0.60
N ALA A 183 38.90 -5.26 1.83
CA ALA A 183 39.41 -4.53 2.99
C ALA A 183 40.81 -3.91 2.78
N ASN A 184 41.61 -4.47 1.87
CA ASN A 184 42.97 -4.02 1.56
C ASN A 184 43.06 -3.06 0.37
N THR A 185 41.94 -2.70 -0.28
CA THR A 185 41.94 -1.76 -1.40
C THR A 185 42.26 -0.34 -0.90
N LEU A 186 43.36 0.25 -1.38
CA LEU A 186 43.86 1.57 -0.95
C LEU A 186 42.99 2.75 -1.43
N MET A 187 42.10 2.52 -2.40
CA MET A 187 41.20 3.54 -2.95
C MET A 187 40.06 3.82 -1.96
N TYR A 188 40.16 4.93 -1.23
CA TYR A 188 39.16 5.41 -0.27
C TYR A 188 38.88 6.92 -0.50
N GLY A 189 37.61 7.31 -0.52
CA GLY A 189 37.20 8.72 -0.60
C GLY A 189 37.10 9.32 -2.02
N ASP A 190 37.13 8.49 -3.05
CA ASP A 190 36.97 8.88 -4.46
C ASP A 190 35.50 8.99 -4.93
N SER A 191 34.57 8.41 -4.18
CA SER A 191 33.14 8.42 -4.50
C SER A 191 32.53 9.83 -4.37
N LYS A 192 32.04 10.35 -5.50
CA LYS A 192 31.27 11.59 -5.59
C LYS A 192 29.83 11.24 -5.98
N PRO A 193 28.92 11.00 -5.02
CA PRO A 193 27.54 10.63 -5.33
C PRO A 193 26.82 11.75 -6.07
N SER A 194 25.86 11.38 -6.93
CA SER A 194 25.02 12.36 -7.61
C SER A 194 24.12 13.11 -6.62
N GLU A 195 23.71 14.33 -6.98
CA GLU A 195 22.79 15.14 -6.19
C GLU A 195 21.48 14.38 -5.88
N ASP A 196 20.92 13.67 -6.87
CA ASP A 196 19.73 12.81 -6.68
C ASP A 196 19.93 11.70 -5.63
N ALA A 197 21.15 11.15 -5.51
CA ALA A 197 21.45 10.15 -4.48
C ALA A 197 21.50 10.79 -3.08
N ILE A 198 22.06 11.99 -2.99
CA ILE A 198 22.10 12.78 -1.76
C ILE A 198 20.67 13.14 -1.33
N ASP A 199 19.83 13.62 -2.24
CA ASP A 199 18.44 13.98 -1.96
C ASP A 199 17.60 12.80 -1.47
N ARG A 200 17.78 11.62 -2.07
CA ARG A 200 17.14 10.37 -1.59
C ARG A 200 17.53 10.05 -0.15
N MET A 201 18.82 10.23 0.19
CA MET A 201 19.34 10.00 1.52
C MET A 201 18.80 11.03 2.53
N VAL A 202 18.81 12.32 2.19
CA VAL A 202 18.27 13.40 3.04
C VAL A 202 16.77 13.21 3.26
N SER A 203 16.02 12.87 2.21
CA SER A 203 14.59 12.56 2.30
C SER A 203 14.32 11.42 3.28
N LYS A 204 15.14 10.35 3.26
CA LYS A 204 15.03 9.24 4.23
C LYS A 204 15.30 9.73 5.65
N ILE A 205 16.36 10.50 5.88
CA ILE A 205 16.72 11.01 7.21
C ILE A 205 15.57 11.84 7.79
N ASN A 206 15.02 12.78 7.02
CA ASN A 206 13.89 13.60 7.46
C ASN A 206 12.67 12.74 7.84
N LYS A 207 12.35 11.71 7.03
CA LYS A 207 11.29 10.75 7.36
C LYS A 207 11.56 9.99 8.66
N ASP A 208 12.82 9.68 8.97
CA ASP A 208 13.18 8.96 10.19
C ASP A 208 13.14 9.87 11.43
N ILE A 209 13.51 11.15 11.28
CA ILE A 209 13.33 12.19 12.30
C ILE A 209 11.84 12.33 12.63
N ASP A 210 10.98 12.44 11.63
CA ASP A 210 9.52 12.53 11.82
C ASP A 210 8.95 11.31 12.55
N LYS A 211 9.38 10.10 12.18
CA LYS A 211 8.96 8.86 12.86
C LYS A 211 9.43 8.85 14.31
N LYS A 212 10.64 9.34 14.60
CA LYS A 212 11.18 9.44 15.97
C LYS A 212 10.36 10.43 16.80
N GLY A 213 10.00 11.58 16.25
CA GLY A 213 9.13 12.56 16.92
C GLY A 213 7.74 12.00 17.25
N LYS A 214 7.19 11.16 16.36
CA LYS A 214 5.87 10.53 16.53
C LYS A 214 5.90 9.22 17.32
N PHE A 215 7.04 8.83 17.90
CA PHE A 215 7.17 7.57 18.64
C PHE A 215 6.35 7.57 19.94
N SER A 216 6.36 8.68 20.67
CA SER A 216 5.50 8.89 21.83
C SER A 216 4.24 9.64 21.40
N ARG A 217 3.07 9.01 21.56
CA ARG A 217 1.78 9.59 21.16
C ARG A 217 0.91 9.82 22.39
N LYS A 218 0.23 10.98 22.47
CA LYS A 218 -0.80 11.23 23.49
C LYS A 218 -1.92 10.19 23.31
N ARG A 219 -2.34 9.53 24.39
CA ARG A 219 -3.50 8.62 24.36
C ARG A 219 -4.77 9.46 24.54
N LEU A 220 -5.81 9.17 23.75
CA LEU A 220 -7.07 9.91 23.79
C LEU A 220 -7.82 9.72 25.13
N ASN A 221 -7.74 8.52 25.71
CA ASN A 221 -8.43 8.16 26.96
C ASN A 221 -7.88 8.86 28.22
N GLU A 222 -6.93 9.79 28.08
CA GLU A 222 -6.31 10.50 29.21
C GLU A 222 -7.16 11.69 29.70
N ASP A 223 -8.10 12.20 28.88
CA ASP A 223 -8.86 13.42 29.18
C ASP A 223 -10.29 13.13 29.73
N GLU A 224 -10.73 11.86 29.78
CA GLU A 224 -12.12 11.45 30.10
C GLU A 224 -12.29 10.87 31.52
N GLY A 225 -11.23 10.85 32.33
CA GLY A 225 -11.25 10.28 33.69
C GLY A 225 -11.25 11.32 34.81
N ASP A 226 -11.48 10.87 36.04
CA ASP A 226 -11.39 11.70 37.24
C ASP A 226 -10.00 12.35 37.37
N ILE A 227 -9.99 13.68 37.51
CA ILE A 227 -8.76 14.48 37.58
C ILE A 227 -8.16 14.33 38.98
N THR A 228 -7.17 13.45 39.11
CA THR A 228 -6.45 13.19 40.37
C THR A 228 -5.19 14.06 40.56
N TYR A 229 -4.99 15.09 39.73
CA TYR A 229 -3.77 15.88 39.71
C TYR A 229 -4.04 17.39 39.64
N ILE A 230 -3.12 18.18 40.20
CA ILE A 230 -3.20 19.66 40.21
C ILE A 230 -2.35 20.27 39.08
N ASN A 231 -1.21 19.67 38.75
CA ASN A 231 -0.31 20.14 37.68
C ASN A 231 0.12 19.00 36.74
N GLU A 232 0.74 19.34 35.60
CA GLU A 232 1.16 18.36 34.59
C GLU A 232 2.25 17.41 35.09
N ALA A 233 3.17 17.89 35.93
CA ALA A 233 4.20 17.05 36.52
C ALA A 233 3.60 15.99 37.46
N ASN A 234 2.59 16.37 38.24
CA ASN A 234 1.83 15.50 39.13
C ASN A 234 1.02 14.48 38.30
N ARG A 235 0.40 14.89 37.19
CA ARG A 235 -0.24 13.95 36.25
C ARG A 235 0.71 12.86 35.76
N VAL A 236 1.92 13.24 35.32
CA VAL A 236 2.94 12.29 34.85
C VAL A 236 3.43 11.40 35.99
N PHE A 237 3.57 11.95 37.20
CA PHE A 237 3.93 11.20 38.40
C PHE A 237 2.86 10.18 38.78
N ASN A 238 1.60 10.59 38.91
CA ASN A 238 0.46 9.71 39.18
C ASN A 238 0.35 8.60 38.13
N LYS A 239 0.58 8.92 36.84
CA LYS A 239 0.63 7.92 35.77
C LYS A 239 1.81 6.95 35.90
N LYS A 240 2.95 7.40 36.44
CA LYS A 240 4.07 6.51 36.77
C LYS A 240 3.66 5.56 37.89
N ILE A 241 3.10 6.08 38.99
CA ILE A 241 2.61 5.28 40.12
C ILE A 241 1.57 4.27 39.66
N ALA A 242 0.58 4.70 38.87
CA ALA A 242 -0.48 3.84 38.37
C ALA A 242 0.06 2.61 37.59
N ARG A 243 1.10 2.80 36.76
CA ARG A 243 1.72 1.69 36.02
C ARG A 243 2.30 0.57 36.91
N TYR A 244 2.78 0.91 38.11
CA TYR A 244 3.40 -0.05 39.02
C TYR A 244 2.44 -0.58 40.08
N TYR A 245 1.58 0.28 40.62
CA TYR A 245 0.80 -0.02 41.81
C TYR A 245 -0.67 -0.36 41.54
N ASP A 246 -1.26 0.06 40.41
CA ASP A 246 -2.69 -0.20 40.14
C ASP A 246 -3.04 -1.68 40.16
N LYS A 247 -2.12 -2.54 39.73
CA LYS A 247 -2.29 -4.00 39.79
C LYS A 247 -2.56 -4.51 41.22
N TYR A 248 -2.02 -3.84 42.24
CA TYR A 248 -2.10 -4.24 43.64
C TYR A 248 -3.12 -3.41 44.45
N THR A 249 -3.52 -2.24 43.96
CA THR A 249 -4.43 -1.32 44.67
C THR A 249 -5.85 -1.29 44.11
N THR A 250 -6.20 -2.22 43.21
CA THR A 250 -7.54 -2.34 42.61
C THR A 250 -8.64 -2.46 43.66
N GLU A 251 -8.45 -3.30 44.67
CA GLU A 251 -9.43 -3.52 45.74
C GLU A 251 -9.63 -2.27 46.59
N ILE A 252 -8.53 -1.59 46.95
CA ILE A 252 -8.57 -0.33 47.70
C ILE A 252 -9.33 0.73 46.90
N ARG A 253 -9.04 0.86 45.60
CA ARG A 253 -9.75 1.80 44.71
C ARG A 253 -11.24 1.49 44.63
N ALA A 254 -11.61 0.22 44.41
CA ALA A 254 -13.01 -0.20 44.38
C ALA A 254 -13.73 0.03 45.71
N SER A 255 -13.05 -0.11 46.85
CA SER A 255 -13.62 0.20 48.16
C SER A 255 -13.84 1.71 48.35
N PHE A 256 -12.95 2.56 47.86
CA PHE A 256 -13.18 4.02 47.85
C PHE A 256 -14.37 4.40 46.96
N GLU A 257 -14.47 3.81 45.77
CA GLU A 257 -15.60 4.03 44.85
C GLU A 257 -16.93 3.51 45.42
N ARG A 258 -16.90 2.45 46.23
CA ARG A 258 -18.06 1.90 46.96
C ARG A 258 -18.37 2.63 48.28
N GLY A 259 -17.68 3.72 48.61
CA GLY A 259 -17.95 4.52 49.81
C GLY A 259 -17.39 3.92 51.11
N THR A 260 -16.21 3.28 51.06
CA THR A 260 -15.45 2.78 52.22
C THR A 260 -16.20 1.78 53.11
N ALA A 261 -17.18 1.07 52.55
CA ALA A 261 -17.77 -0.11 53.20
C ALA A 261 -16.79 -1.30 53.07
N LEU A 262 -16.25 -1.75 54.20
CA LEU A 262 -15.49 -3.00 54.33
C LEU A 262 -16.42 -4.21 54.16
#